data_AF-A0A957JP89-F1
#
_entry.id   AF-A0A957JP89-F1
#
_cell.length_a   1.000
_cell.length_b   1.000
_cell.length_c   1.000
_cell.angle_alpha   90.00
_cell.angle_beta   90.00
_cell.angle_gamma   90.00
#
_symmetry.space_group_name_H-M   'P 1'
#
loop_
_entity.id
_entity.type
_entity.pdbx_description
1 polymer ?
#
loop_
_entity_poly.entity_id
_entity_poly.type
_entity_poly.pdbx_seq_one_letter_code
_entity_poly.pdbx_strand_id
1 'polypeptide(L)'
;SAATAAGSFTRLTTAPVTATQFTDSRPAEPRHYLIRAVKRETSGSGTYLNLSQGVLVESEITAVPAALTLYIAIVMNGVRLNWEPVTSTINGTTIQPTQYDLFRAPTPYAPFSTPYTSLSAPFTLPLTIDDASNPPMFYAVMATNENGRSAPSRRVGLFSFSLTPGG
;
A
#
# COMPACT_ATOMS: atom_id res chain seq x y z
N SER A 1 -6.55 -16.58 -15.26
CA SER A 1 -7.17 -16.12 -14.02
C SER A 1 -8.66 -15.93 -14.18
N ALA A 2 -9.41 -15.92 -13.08
CA ALA A 2 -10.82 -15.55 -12.99
C ALA A 2 -11.05 -14.68 -11.74
N ALA A 3 -12.15 -13.93 -11.73
CA ALA A 3 -12.57 -13.13 -10.57
C ALA A 3 -13.19 -13.98 -9.45
N THR A 4 -13.73 -15.16 -9.78
CA THR A 4 -14.30 -16.12 -8.82
C THR A 4 -13.85 -17.53 -9.16
N ALA A 5 -13.88 -18.43 -8.18
CA ALA A 5 -13.48 -19.84 -8.33
C ALA A 5 -14.25 -20.59 -9.44
N ALA A 6 -15.54 -20.28 -9.59
CA ALA A 6 -16.42 -20.88 -10.61
C ALA A 6 -16.56 -20.04 -11.89
N GLY A 7 -15.85 -18.91 -11.98
CA GLY A 7 -15.93 -17.99 -13.11
C GLY A 7 -15.21 -18.49 -14.36
N SER A 8 -15.38 -17.75 -15.46
CA SER A 8 -14.63 -18.03 -16.69
C SER A 8 -13.15 -17.66 -16.54
N PHE A 9 -12.26 -18.61 -16.84
CA PHE A 9 -10.82 -18.40 -16.78
C PHE A 9 -10.27 -17.85 -18.10
N THR A 10 -9.55 -16.75 -18.03
CA THR A 10 -8.74 -16.24 -19.15
C THR A 10 -7.32 -16.76 -19.04
N ARG A 11 -6.75 -17.25 -20.16
CA ARG A 11 -5.36 -17.73 -20.22
C ARG A 11 -4.39 -16.55 -20.06
N LEU A 12 -3.40 -16.70 -19.18
CA LEU A 12 -2.41 -15.64 -18.90
C LEU A 12 -1.14 -15.75 -19.76
N THR A 13 -0.84 -16.95 -20.26
CA THR A 13 0.40 -17.26 -20.99
C THR A 13 0.11 -17.53 -22.47
N THR A 14 0.97 -17.05 -23.36
CA THR A 14 0.85 -17.30 -24.81
C THR A 14 1.40 -18.69 -25.19
N ALA A 15 2.38 -19.20 -24.45
CA ALA A 15 2.97 -20.53 -24.60
C ALA A 15 2.98 -21.30 -23.26
N PRO A 16 3.16 -22.63 -23.26
CA PRO A 16 3.40 -23.39 -22.03
C PRO A 16 4.64 -22.88 -21.29
N VAL A 17 4.53 -22.70 -19.97
CA VAL A 17 5.65 -22.31 -19.12
C VAL A 17 6.43 -23.58 -18.77
N THR A 18 7.72 -23.61 -19.08
CA THR A 18 8.61 -24.75 -18.80
C THR A 18 9.17 -24.73 -17.38
N ALA A 19 9.19 -23.56 -16.75
CA ALA A 19 9.55 -23.41 -15.34
C ALA A 19 8.42 -23.89 -14.42
N THR A 20 8.78 -24.20 -13.17
CA THR A 20 7.84 -24.54 -12.10
C THR A 20 7.26 -23.31 -11.39
N GLN A 21 7.57 -22.10 -11.87
CA GLN A 21 7.15 -20.85 -11.29
C GLN A 21 6.62 -19.91 -12.37
N PHE A 22 5.58 -19.15 -12.03
CA PHE A 22 4.99 -18.09 -12.85
C PHE A 22 4.55 -16.94 -11.96
N THR A 23 4.89 -15.71 -12.35
CA THR A 23 4.48 -14.48 -11.65
C THR A 23 3.51 -13.70 -12.53
N ASP A 24 2.29 -13.48 -12.04
CA ASP A 24 1.37 -12.50 -12.65
C ASP A 24 1.70 -11.11 -12.09
N SER A 25 2.13 -10.19 -12.94
CA SER A 25 2.50 -8.82 -12.56
C SER A 25 1.33 -7.83 -12.55
N ARG A 26 0.11 -8.29 -12.84
CA ARG A 26 -1.09 -7.46 -12.97
C ARG A 26 -2.18 -7.60 -11.89
N PRO A 27 -2.01 -8.24 -10.72
CA PRO A 27 -3.12 -8.38 -9.80
C PRO A 27 -3.35 -7.09 -9.01
N ALA A 28 -4.37 -6.31 -9.41
CA ALA A 28 -4.93 -5.21 -8.61
C ALA A 28 -6.02 -5.68 -7.64
N GLU A 29 -6.50 -6.92 -7.75
CA GLU A 29 -7.55 -7.49 -6.89
C GLU A 29 -7.27 -8.98 -6.67
N PRO A 30 -7.80 -9.60 -5.60
CA PRO A 30 -7.76 -11.05 -5.42
C PRO A 30 -8.23 -11.78 -6.67
N ARG A 31 -7.52 -12.85 -7.04
CA ARG A 31 -7.81 -13.63 -8.25
C ARG A 31 -7.68 -15.10 -8.00
N HIS A 32 -8.46 -15.86 -8.76
CA HIS A 32 -8.31 -17.31 -8.86
C HIS A 32 -7.49 -17.67 -10.10
N TYR A 33 -6.54 -18.58 -9.92
CA TYR A 33 -5.65 -19.10 -10.95
C TYR A 33 -5.90 -20.59 -11.13
N LEU A 34 -6.18 -21.00 -12.37
CA LEU A 34 -6.25 -22.40 -12.74
C LEU A 34 -4.95 -22.78 -13.44
N ILE A 35 -4.17 -23.64 -12.79
CA ILE A 35 -2.87 -24.08 -13.28
C ILE A 35 -3.06 -25.47 -13.87
N ARG A 36 -2.76 -25.65 -15.15
CA ARG A 36 -2.87 -26.93 -15.85
C ARG A 36 -1.53 -27.34 -16.43
N ALA A 37 -1.15 -28.58 -16.20
CA ALA A 37 -0.06 -29.21 -16.91
C ALA A 37 -0.54 -29.58 -18.32
N VAL A 38 0.35 -29.47 -19.31
CA VAL A 38 0.04 -29.78 -20.70
C VAL A 38 1.07 -30.77 -21.24
N LYS A 39 0.59 -31.79 -21.95
CA LYS A 39 1.44 -32.74 -22.67
C LYS A 39 1.14 -32.64 -24.15
N ARG A 40 2.17 -32.49 -24.98
CA ARG A 40 2.05 -32.61 -26.44
C ARG A 40 2.03 -34.10 -26.80
N GLU A 41 0.94 -34.55 -27.38
CA GLU A 41 0.75 -35.93 -27.81
C GLU A 41 0.68 -35.98 -29.34
N THR A 42 1.34 -36.97 -29.93
CA THR A 42 1.28 -37.22 -31.38
C THR A 42 0.78 -38.63 -31.61
N SER A 43 -0.28 -38.75 -32.39
CA SER A 43 -0.86 -40.01 -32.84
C SER A 43 -0.81 -40.10 -34.36
N GLY A 44 -1.27 -41.23 -34.92
CA GLY A 44 -1.39 -41.40 -36.38
C GLY A 44 -2.32 -40.38 -37.06
N SER A 45 -3.15 -39.65 -36.29
CA SER A 45 -4.09 -38.63 -36.80
C SER A 45 -3.65 -37.18 -36.55
N GLY A 46 -2.50 -36.95 -35.90
CA GLY A 46 -1.93 -35.61 -35.72
C GLY A 46 -1.40 -35.34 -34.31
N THR A 47 -1.18 -34.06 -34.01
CA THR A 47 -0.58 -33.61 -32.75
C THR A 47 -1.52 -32.68 -32.00
N TYR A 48 -1.75 -32.94 -30.71
CA TYR A 48 -2.60 -32.12 -29.84
C TYR A 48 -1.97 -31.89 -28.47
N LEU A 49 -2.51 -30.92 -27.72
CA LEU A 49 -2.16 -30.67 -26.32
C LEU A 49 -3.21 -31.32 -25.41
N ASN A 50 -2.79 -32.31 -24.64
CA ASN A 50 -3.59 -32.93 -23.59
C ASN A 50 -3.44 -32.11 -22.29
N LEU A 51 -4.55 -31.59 -21.77
CA LEU A 51 -4.59 -30.75 -20.57
C LEU A 51 -4.94 -31.61 -19.34
N SER A 52 -4.22 -31.44 -18.24
CA SER A 52 -4.65 -32.02 -16.96
C SER A 52 -5.90 -31.32 -16.40
N GLN A 53 -6.53 -31.93 -15.38
CA GLN A 53 -7.65 -31.31 -14.64
C GLN A 53 -7.24 -29.96 -14.04
N GLY A 54 -5.99 -29.86 -13.60
CA GLY A 54 -5.37 -28.66 -13.05
C GLY A 54 -5.60 -28.49 -11.56
N VAL A 55 -5.00 -27.43 -11.01
CA VAL A 55 -5.15 -26.99 -9.62
C VAL A 55 -5.70 -25.58 -9.62
N LEU A 56 -6.72 -25.36 -8.79
CA LEU A 56 -7.25 -24.04 -8.52
C LEU A 56 -6.54 -23.44 -7.32
N VAL A 57 -6.01 -22.24 -7.49
CA VAL A 57 -5.31 -21.48 -6.44
C VAL A 57 -5.96 -20.12 -6.32
N GLU A 58 -6.21 -19.67 -5.10
CA GLU A 58 -6.63 -18.32 -4.82
C GLU A 58 -5.42 -17.49 -4.40
N SER A 59 -5.31 -16.28 -4.96
CA SER A 59 -4.36 -15.29 -4.46
C SER A 59 -5.08 -14.39 -3.50
N GLU A 60 -4.63 -14.41 -2.25
CA GLU A 60 -4.91 -13.33 -1.32
C GLU A 60 -4.00 -12.16 -1.67
N ILE A 61 -4.58 -10.96 -1.76
CA ILE A 61 -3.78 -9.74 -1.74
C ILE A 61 -3.98 -9.15 -0.36
N THR A 62 -2.94 -9.20 0.48
CA THR A 62 -2.94 -8.52 1.77
C THR A 62 -3.11 -7.03 1.52
N ALA A 63 -4.32 -6.54 1.75
CA ALA A 63 -4.73 -5.22 1.32
C ALA A 63 -4.38 -4.21 2.41
N VAL A 64 -3.15 -3.72 2.40
CA VAL A 64 -2.72 -2.61 3.27
C VAL A 64 -3.25 -1.27 2.73
N PRO A 65 -3.48 -0.26 3.59
CA PRO A 65 -3.99 1.03 3.14
C PRO A 65 -3.05 1.73 2.14
N ALA A 66 -3.61 2.52 1.22
CA ALA A 66 -2.82 3.35 0.33
C ALA A 66 -2.05 4.44 1.11
N ALA A 67 -0.94 4.91 0.55
CA ALA A 67 -0.21 6.05 1.13
C ALA A 67 -1.05 7.33 1.03
N LEU A 68 -1.08 8.11 2.10
CA LEU A 68 -1.80 9.39 2.18
C LEU A 68 -0.90 10.59 1.88
N THR A 69 -1.52 11.72 1.54
CA THR A 69 -0.83 13.02 1.45
C THR A 69 -1.04 13.80 2.74
N LEU A 70 0.06 14.20 3.37
CA LEU A 70 0.07 14.98 4.61
C LEU A 70 0.26 16.46 4.27
N TYR A 71 -0.60 17.30 4.86
CA TYR A 71 -0.54 18.75 4.79
C TYR A 71 -0.13 19.31 6.15
N ILE A 72 0.65 20.39 6.14
CA ILE A 72 1.09 21.12 7.33
C ILE A 72 0.77 22.60 7.19
N ALA A 73 0.33 23.22 8.28
CA ALA A 73 0.18 24.66 8.42
C ALA A 73 0.77 25.10 9.77
N ILE A 74 1.42 26.27 9.79
CA ILE A 74 1.92 26.87 11.03
C ILE A 74 0.77 27.62 11.70
N VAL A 75 0.66 27.50 13.03
CA VAL A 75 -0.27 28.27 13.86
C VAL A 75 0.47 28.91 15.03
N MET A 76 -0.16 29.88 15.71
CA MET A 76 0.49 30.70 16.75
C MET A 76 1.32 29.91 17.77
N ASN A 77 0.87 28.72 18.17
CA ASN A 77 1.53 27.90 19.21
C ASN A 77 2.00 26.52 18.71
N GLY A 78 2.03 26.26 17.41
CA GLY A 78 2.27 24.90 16.93
C GLY A 78 2.14 24.70 15.43
N VAL A 79 1.87 23.46 15.06
CA VAL A 79 1.58 23.05 13.70
C VAL A 79 0.22 22.36 13.63
N ARG A 80 -0.52 22.64 12.56
CA ARG A 80 -1.72 21.90 12.19
C ARG A 80 -1.37 20.91 11.10
N LEU A 81 -1.63 19.64 11.36
CA LEU A 81 -1.52 18.55 10.41
C LEU A 81 -2.90 18.17 9.91
N ASN A 82 -3.03 17.98 8.61
CA ASN A 82 -4.26 17.54 7.97
C ASN A 82 -3.96 16.51 6.89
N TRP A 83 -4.88 15.58 6.66
CA TRP A 83 -4.84 14.64 5.56
C TRP A 83 -6.26 14.20 5.23
N GLU A 84 -6.50 13.76 4.00
CA GLU A 84 -7.77 13.15 3.64
C GLU A 84 -7.84 11.72 4.18
N PRO A 85 -9.02 11.24 4.64
CA PRO A 85 -9.18 9.84 5.01
C PRO A 85 -8.81 8.91 3.86
N VAL A 86 -7.93 7.95 4.12
CA VAL A 86 -7.62 6.85 3.21
C VAL A 86 -8.86 5.96 3.12
N THR A 87 -9.43 5.82 1.93
CA THR A 87 -10.63 5.00 1.69
C THR A 87 -10.35 3.78 0.81
N SER A 88 -9.09 3.59 0.39
CA SER A 88 -8.69 2.48 -0.47
C SER A 88 -7.33 1.90 -0.09
N THR A 89 -7.11 0.66 -0.50
CA THR A 89 -5.82 -0.03 -0.38
C THR A 89 -4.89 0.43 -1.51
N ILE A 90 -3.62 0.02 -1.45
CA ILE A 90 -2.66 0.26 -2.54
C ILE A 90 -3.14 -0.30 -3.89
N ASN A 91 -4.08 -1.25 -3.88
CA ASN A 91 -4.60 -1.88 -5.09
C ASN A 91 -5.99 -1.35 -5.52
N GLY A 92 -6.57 -0.40 -4.77
CA GLY A 92 -7.84 0.25 -5.12
C GLY A 92 -9.07 -0.33 -4.43
N THR A 93 -8.93 -1.45 -3.70
CA THR A 93 -10.02 -2.02 -2.89
C THR A 93 -10.46 -1.04 -1.81
N THR A 94 -11.78 -0.82 -1.67
CA THR A 94 -12.33 0.09 -0.65
C THR A 94 -12.09 -0.46 0.76
N ILE A 95 -11.65 0.41 1.67
CA ILE A 95 -11.39 0.09 3.08
C ILE A 95 -11.79 1.25 4.00
N GLN A 96 -11.86 0.95 5.29
CA GLN A 96 -11.86 1.95 6.36
C GLN A 96 -10.64 1.68 7.27
N PRO A 97 -9.67 2.60 7.36
CA PRO A 97 -8.53 2.45 8.24
C PRO A 97 -8.98 2.51 9.70
N THR A 98 -8.40 1.66 10.53
CA THR A 98 -8.71 1.58 11.94
C THR A 98 -7.94 2.62 12.76
N GLN A 99 -6.79 3.07 12.24
CA GLN A 99 -5.86 3.93 12.96
C GLN A 99 -4.95 4.72 12.02
N TYR A 100 -4.51 5.90 12.46
CA TYR A 100 -3.40 6.65 11.87
C TYR A 100 -2.25 6.78 12.85
N ASP A 101 -1.07 6.37 12.45
CA ASP A 101 0.17 6.49 13.20
C ASP A 101 0.92 7.74 12.74
N LEU A 102 1.02 8.74 13.61
CA LEU A 102 1.80 9.94 13.37
C LEU A 102 3.22 9.72 13.85
N PHE A 103 4.19 9.99 13.00
CA PHE A 103 5.62 9.94 13.30
C PHE A 103 6.21 11.35 13.27
N ARG A 104 7.20 11.58 14.13
CA ARG A 104 8.00 12.80 14.13
C ARG A 104 9.48 12.52 14.30
N ALA A 105 10.34 13.36 13.73
CA ALA A 105 11.78 13.26 13.92
C ALA A 105 12.49 14.61 13.72
N PRO A 106 13.63 14.85 14.40
CA PRO A 106 14.42 16.07 14.21
C PRO A 106 15.26 16.06 12.93
N THR A 107 15.34 14.93 12.22
CA THR A 107 16.12 14.80 10.99
C THR A 107 15.27 14.25 9.83
N PRO A 108 15.55 14.67 8.58
CA PRO A 108 14.71 14.33 7.44
C PRO A 108 14.74 12.85 7.06
N TYR A 109 15.72 12.08 7.55
CA TYR A 109 15.93 10.68 7.17
C TYR A 109 15.79 9.69 8.35
N ALA A 110 15.35 10.15 9.53
CA ALA A 110 15.13 9.26 10.65
C ALA A 110 14.13 8.14 10.29
N PRO A 111 14.38 6.88 10.71
CA PRO A 111 13.43 5.79 10.49
C PRO A 111 12.15 6.01 11.32
N PHE A 112 11.00 5.67 10.74
CA PHE A 112 9.70 5.75 11.41
C PHE A 112 9.37 4.40 12.06
N SER A 113 10.04 4.10 13.18
CA SER A 113 9.88 2.84 13.92
C SER A 113 8.80 2.93 14.99
N THR A 114 8.78 4.03 15.74
CA THR A 114 7.81 4.27 16.82
C THR A 114 6.93 5.48 16.50
N PRO A 115 5.60 5.34 16.52
CA PRO A 115 4.71 6.49 16.36
C PRO A 115 4.90 7.44 17.54
N TYR A 116 4.86 8.74 17.25
CA TYR A 116 4.74 9.79 18.25
C TYR A 116 3.38 9.73 18.95
N THR A 117 2.32 9.53 18.16
CA THR A 117 0.97 9.30 18.65
C THR A 117 0.17 8.53 17.61
N SER A 118 -0.92 7.94 18.06
CA SER A 118 -1.81 7.13 17.24
C SER A 118 -3.25 7.61 17.41
N LEU A 119 -3.96 7.79 16.30
CA LEU A 119 -5.35 8.21 16.25
C LEU A 119 -6.21 7.04 15.79
N SER A 120 -6.96 6.43 16.71
CA SER A 120 -7.91 5.37 16.38
C SER A 120 -9.23 5.96 15.84
N ALA A 121 -9.89 5.25 14.93
CA ALA A 121 -11.19 5.66 14.41
C ALA A 121 -12.30 5.61 15.49
N PRO A 122 -13.27 6.55 15.48
CA PRO A 122 -13.30 7.75 14.64
C PRO A 122 -12.32 8.82 15.15
N PHE A 123 -11.67 9.53 14.23
CA PHE A 123 -10.74 10.61 14.53
C PHE A 123 -11.21 11.92 13.92
N THR A 124 -10.73 13.04 14.46
CA THR A 124 -11.07 14.39 14.01
C THR A 124 -9.82 15.08 13.48
N LEU A 125 -9.96 15.74 12.34
CA LEU A 125 -8.93 16.56 11.71
C LEU A 125 -9.38 18.03 11.60
N PRO A 126 -8.45 19.00 11.56
CA PRO A 126 -6.99 18.85 11.62
C PRO A 126 -6.46 18.56 13.03
N LEU A 127 -5.33 17.86 13.12
CA LEU A 127 -4.61 17.64 14.38
C LEU A 127 -3.69 18.83 14.67
N THR A 128 -3.80 19.44 15.86
CA THR A 128 -2.86 20.47 16.31
C THR A 128 -1.81 19.87 17.22
N ILE A 129 -0.53 20.18 16.96
CA ILE A 129 0.60 19.76 17.77
C ILE A 129 1.35 21.01 18.24
N ASP A 130 1.48 21.15 19.55
CA ASP A 130 2.19 22.25 20.18
C ASP A 130 3.71 21.98 20.18
N ASP A 131 4.32 22.00 18.99
CA ASP A 131 5.75 21.64 18.78
C ASP A 131 6.51 22.68 17.94
N ALA A 132 5.99 23.92 17.87
CA ALA A 132 6.66 25.00 17.13
C ALA A 132 8.01 25.43 17.74
N SER A 133 8.35 24.95 18.95
CA SER A 133 9.54 25.34 19.70
C SER A 133 10.80 24.52 19.40
N ASN A 134 10.71 23.39 18.67
CA ASN A 134 11.86 22.52 18.40
C ASN A 134 12.14 22.21 16.91
N PRO A 135 12.22 23.22 16.02
CA PRO A 135 12.66 23.02 14.64
C PRO A 135 14.17 22.73 14.52
N PRO A 136 14.62 21.95 13.51
CA PRO A 136 13.79 21.35 12.47
C PRO A 136 13.03 20.12 12.96
N MET A 137 11.76 19.99 12.56
CA MET A 137 10.93 18.84 12.89
C MET A 137 10.25 18.32 11.63
N PHE A 138 10.30 17.01 11.41
CA PHE A 138 9.72 16.33 10.25
C PHE A 138 8.60 15.41 10.69
N TYR A 139 7.49 15.43 9.95
CA TYR A 139 6.30 14.64 10.22
C TYR A 139 5.98 13.72 9.05
N ALA A 140 5.48 12.53 9.37
CA ALA A 140 4.85 11.63 8.41
C ALA A 140 3.73 10.85 9.09
N VAL A 141 2.77 10.39 8.31
CA VAL A 141 1.65 9.58 8.81
C VAL A 141 1.56 8.29 8.02
N MET A 142 1.24 7.20 8.70
CA MET A 142 0.84 5.93 8.09
C MET A 142 -0.59 5.61 8.51
N ALA A 143 -1.38 5.07 7.59
CA ALA A 143 -2.68 4.49 7.89
C ALA A 143 -2.52 3.00 8.21
N THR A 144 -3.31 2.49 9.15
CA THR A 144 -3.26 1.10 9.60
C THR A 144 -4.65 0.46 9.46
N ASN A 145 -4.67 -0.81 9.04
CA ASN A 145 -5.83 -1.68 9.13
C ASN A 145 -5.41 -3.06 9.68
N GLU A 146 -6.32 -4.03 9.65
CA GLU A 146 -6.12 -5.42 10.08
C GLU A 146 -4.94 -6.11 9.39
N ASN A 147 -4.65 -5.70 8.15
CA ASN A 147 -3.65 -6.29 7.27
C ASN A 147 -2.27 -5.62 7.40
N GLY A 148 -2.17 -4.48 8.09
CA GLY A 148 -0.91 -3.78 8.34
C GLY A 148 -0.96 -2.28 8.05
N ARG A 149 0.25 -1.70 7.91
CA ARG A 149 0.48 -0.27 7.70
C ARG A 149 0.67 0.07 6.23
N SER A 150 0.21 1.26 5.84
CA SER A 150 0.55 1.87 4.56
C SER A 150 2.05 2.20 4.49
N ALA A 151 2.54 2.51 3.28
CA ALA A 151 3.78 3.26 3.15
C ALA A 151 3.64 4.63 3.87
N PRO A 152 4.75 5.22 4.36
CA PRO A 152 4.71 6.54 4.97
C PRO A 152 4.24 7.59 3.96
N SER A 153 3.48 8.58 4.43
CA SER A 153 3.21 9.79 3.66
C SER A 153 4.52 10.46 3.23
N ARG A 154 4.43 11.37 2.25
CA ARG A 154 5.54 12.30 2.01
C ARG A 154 5.83 13.06 3.31
N ARG A 155 7.12 13.23 3.62
CA ARG A 155 7.54 13.97 4.81
C ARG A 155 7.26 15.46 4.61
N VAL A 156 6.72 16.09 5.64
CA VAL A 156 6.59 17.55 5.72
C VAL A 156 7.46 18.03 6.88
N GLY A 157 8.05 19.21 6.76
CA GLY A 157 9.02 19.73 7.73
C GLY A 157 8.68 21.13 8.19
N LEU A 158 8.93 21.40 9.47
CA LEU A 158 9.00 22.72 10.07
C LEU A 158 10.47 23.12 10.23
N PHE A 159 10.81 24.35 9.85
CA PHE A 159 12.17 24.89 9.93
C PHE A 159 12.13 26.28 10.55
N SER A 160 13.18 26.63 11.30
CA SER A 160 13.45 27.99 11.74
C SER A 160 14.80 28.43 11.20
N PHE A 161 14.93 29.74 10.98
CA PHE A 161 16.18 30.37 10.61
C PHE A 161 16.31 31.65 11.42
N SER A 162 17.50 31.86 11.99
CA SER A 162 17.82 33.14 12.63
C SER A 162 18.17 34.15 11.54
N LEU A 163 17.55 35.32 11.58
CA LEU A 163 17.96 36.45 10.76
C LEU A 163 18.99 37.26 11.54
N THR A 164 20.22 37.35 11.04
CA THR A 164 21.20 38.33 11.52
C THR A 164 20.96 39.64 10.77
N PRO A 165 20.60 40.74 11.43
CA PRO A 165 20.53 42.05 10.78
C PRO A 165 21.89 42.38 10.17
N GLY A 166 21.93 42.80 8.90
CA GLY A 166 23.15 43.32 8.29
C GLY A 166 23.60 44.57 9.05
N GLY A 167 24.88 44.60 9.44
CA GLY A 167 25.51 45.72 10.15
C GLY A 167 25.72 46.96 9.29
#